data_AF-A0A497MBX0-F1
#
_entry.id   AF-A0A497MBX0-F1
#
_cell.length_a   1.000
_cell.length_b   1.000
_cell.length_c   1.000
_cell.angle_alpha   90.00
_cell.angle_beta   90.00
_cell.angle_gamma   90.00
#
_symmetry.space_group_name_H-M   'P 1'
#
loop_
_entity.id
_entity.type
_entity.pdbx_description
1 polymer ?
#
loop_
_entity_poly.entity_id
_entity_poly.type
_entity_poly.pdbx_seq_one_letter_code
_entity_poly.pdbx_strand_id
1 'polypeptide(L)'
;MTTGKWVFWVLILCLSVSVVVLAYAYSRPVKNPEDVALEFIAGSPTFKWDGVEDSLKVVETVRVGEDEWVVRVEFVCTHSGYGDRTGKVVLPVLTRHTAEVKVVKGIVVEAVIDGVWDELGQKPLPENAC
;
A
#
# COMPACT_ATOMS: atom_id res chain seq x y z
N MET A 1 5.60 -38.64 -41.78
CA MET A 1 4.67 -38.27 -40.69
C MET A 1 5.47 -37.99 -39.41
N THR A 2 5.97 -36.77 -39.20
CA THR A 2 6.77 -36.39 -38.00
C THR A 2 6.36 -35.04 -37.40
N THR A 3 5.42 -34.34 -38.03
CA THR A 3 4.93 -33.00 -37.65
C THR A 3 4.24 -32.95 -36.29
N GLY A 4 3.75 -34.07 -35.76
CA GLY A 4 3.05 -34.12 -34.46
C GLY A 4 3.94 -34.15 -33.22
N LYS A 5 5.17 -34.68 -33.30
CA LYS A 5 6.03 -34.84 -32.10
C LYS A 5 6.52 -33.49 -31.55
N TRP A 6 6.83 -32.54 -32.41
CA TRP A 6 7.29 -31.21 -31.99
C TRP A 6 6.19 -30.38 -31.35
N VAL A 7 4.95 -30.48 -31.86
CA VAL A 7 3.78 -29.81 -31.28
C VAL A 7 3.51 -30.31 -29.85
N PHE A 8 3.66 -31.61 -29.61
CA PHE A 8 3.50 -32.19 -28.28
C PHE A 8 4.52 -31.64 -27.27
N TRP A 9 5.79 -31.54 -27.66
CA TRP A 9 6.84 -30.97 -26.79
C TRP A 9 6.66 -29.47 -26.53
N VAL A 10 6.18 -28.71 -27.53
CA VAL A 10 5.87 -27.27 -27.36
C VAL A 10 4.69 -27.07 -26.41
N LEU A 11 3.64 -27.90 -26.52
CA LEU A 11 2.51 -27.83 -25.60
C LEU A 11 2.92 -28.17 -24.16
N ILE A 12 3.76 -29.18 -23.96
CA ILE A 12 4.31 -29.52 -22.63
C ILE A 12 5.12 -28.36 -22.06
N LEU A 13 5.95 -27.70 -22.89
CA LEU A 13 6.73 -26.54 -22.46
C LEU A 13 5.83 -25.35 -22.07
N CYS A 14 4.79 -25.06 -22.85
CA CYS A 14 3.84 -24.01 -22.51
C CYS A 14 3.10 -24.31 -21.20
N LEU A 15 2.71 -25.57 -20.99
CA LEU A 15 1.99 -25.99 -19.79
C LEU A 15 2.90 -25.95 -18.56
N SER A 16 4.16 -26.37 -18.69
CA SER A 16 5.13 -26.30 -17.59
C SER A 16 5.46 -24.85 -17.22
N VAL A 17 5.66 -23.96 -18.19
CA VAL A 17 5.87 -22.53 -17.93
C VAL A 17 4.64 -21.93 -17.26
N SER A 18 3.43 -22.29 -17.71
CA SER A 18 2.18 -21.81 -17.11
C SER A 18 2.03 -22.29 -15.66
N VAL A 19 2.37 -23.55 -15.36
CA VAL A 19 2.36 -24.11 -14.00
C VAL A 19 3.41 -23.42 -13.12
N VAL A 20 4.59 -23.13 -13.63
CA VAL A 20 5.64 -22.40 -12.89
C VAL A 20 5.20 -20.97 -12.61
N VAL A 21 4.62 -20.26 -13.57
CA VAL A 21 4.08 -18.90 -13.38
C VAL A 21 2.95 -18.91 -12.35
N LEU A 22 2.03 -19.88 -12.41
CA LEU A 22 0.96 -20.05 -11.43
C LEU A 22 1.50 -20.35 -10.03
N ALA A 23 2.47 -21.25 -9.91
CA ALA A 23 3.11 -21.58 -8.64
C ALA A 23 3.79 -20.35 -8.02
N TYR A 24 4.46 -19.53 -8.85
CA TYR A 24 5.10 -18.30 -8.42
C TYR A 24 4.09 -17.21 -8.01
N ALA A 25 2.98 -17.09 -8.75
CA ALA A 25 1.89 -16.19 -8.41
C ALA A 25 1.17 -16.61 -7.12
N TYR A 26 1.08 -17.92 -6.87
CA TYR A 26 0.52 -18.47 -5.64
C TYR A 26 1.48 -18.32 -4.44
N SER A 27 2.78 -18.44 -4.66
CA SER A 27 3.80 -18.33 -3.62
C SER A 27 4.08 -16.88 -3.19
N ARG A 28 3.10 -15.97 -3.23
CA ARG A 28 3.34 -14.60 -2.73
C ARG A 28 3.84 -14.70 -1.29
N PRO A 29 5.06 -14.21 -0.98
CA PRO A 29 5.53 -14.20 0.39
C PRO A 29 4.54 -13.39 1.21
N VAL A 30 4.14 -13.91 2.37
CA VAL A 30 3.34 -13.16 3.33
C VAL A 30 4.16 -11.96 3.74
N LYS A 31 3.82 -10.78 3.22
CA LYS A 31 4.45 -9.52 3.63
C LYS A 31 3.98 -9.17 5.03
N ASN A 32 4.89 -8.67 5.87
CA ASN A 32 4.54 -8.15 7.17
C ASN A 32 3.55 -6.97 6.96
N PRO A 33 2.43 -6.88 7.70
CA PRO A 33 1.51 -5.74 7.61
C PRO A 33 2.22 -4.38 7.75
N GLU A 34 3.30 -4.32 8.53
CA GLU A 34 4.14 -3.13 8.70
C GLU A 34 4.77 -2.68 7.38
N ASP A 35 5.41 -3.60 6.66
CA ASP A 35 6.03 -3.31 5.36
C ASP A 35 4.98 -2.89 4.33
N VAL A 36 3.81 -3.54 4.34
CA VAL A 36 2.69 -3.20 3.46
C VAL A 36 2.19 -1.79 3.73
N ALA A 37 2.05 -1.40 5.01
CA ALA A 37 1.61 -0.07 5.39
C ALA A 37 2.67 0.99 5.05
N LEU A 38 3.95 0.72 5.31
CA LEU A 38 5.06 1.62 4.98
C LEU A 38 5.17 1.84 3.47
N GLU A 39 5.15 0.77 2.67
CA GLU A 39 5.17 0.85 1.20
C GLU A 39 3.99 1.66 0.68
N PHE A 40 2.79 1.48 1.26
CA PHE A 40 1.60 2.22 0.88
C PHE A 40 1.74 3.72 1.18
N ILE A 41 2.11 4.10 2.41
CA ILE A 41 2.26 5.51 2.80
C ILE A 41 3.39 6.17 2.01
N ALA A 42 4.55 5.51 1.85
CA ALA A 42 5.63 6.02 1.00
C ALA A 42 5.19 6.26 -0.46
N GLY A 43 4.26 5.44 -0.95
CA GLY A 43 3.68 5.56 -2.29
C GLY A 43 2.51 6.53 -2.41
N SER A 44 1.99 7.05 -1.29
CA SER A 44 0.73 7.79 -1.24
C SER A 44 0.89 9.25 -1.68
N PRO A 45 -0.16 9.91 -2.22
CA PRO A 45 -0.07 11.29 -2.67
C PRO A 45 0.38 12.28 -1.58
N THR A 46 -0.09 12.11 -0.34
CA THR A 46 0.26 12.98 0.78
C THR A 46 1.76 12.97 1.06
N PHE A 47 2.37 11.77 1.12
CA PHE A 47 3.80 11.63 1.41
C PHE A 47 4.66 11.92 0.18
N LYS A 48 4.27 11.46 -1.02
CA LYS A 48 5.06 11.66 -2.24
C LYS A 48 5.28 13.11 -2.61
N TRP A 49 4.34 13.99 -2.25
CA TRP A 49 4.43 15.38 -2.66
C TRP A 49 5.61 16.09 -1.96
N ASP A 50 5.78 15.85 -0.66
CA ASP A 50 6.74 16.60 0.15
C ASP A 50 7.14 15.94 1.49
N GLY A 51 6.98 14.62 1.57
CA GLY A 51 7.34 13.80 2.73
C GLY A 51 8.85 13.73 2.92
N VAL A 52 9.27 13.68 4.18
CA VAL A 52 10.67 13.49 4.58
C VAL A 52 10.93 12.00 4.72
N GLU A 53 11.77 11.42 3.84
CA GLU A 53 12.02 9.97 3.76
C GLU A 53 12.37 9.34 5.12
N ASP A 54 13.32 9.93 5.85
CA ASP A 54 13.79 9.44 7.16
C ASP A 54 12.77 9.59 8.30
N SER A 55 11.62 10.24 8.05
CA SER A 55 10.58 10.45 9.07
C SER A 55 9.54 9.32 9.14
N LEU A 56 9.48 8.48 8.12
CA LEU A 56 8.47 7.44 7.97
C LEU A 56 8.75 6.27 8.92
N LYS A 57 7.87 6.04 9.89
CA LYS A 57 8.05 4.99 10.91
C LYS A 57 6.73 4.36 11.33
N VAL A 58 6.74 3.06 11.57
CA VAL A 58 5.65 2.38 12.28
C VAL A 58 5.79 2.67 13.77
N VAL A 59 4.71 3.10 14.40
CA VAL A 59 4.66 3.35 15.85
C VAL A 59 3.80 2.35 16.59
N GLU A 60 2.85 1.70 15.92
CA GLU A 60 1.96 0.72 16.51
C GLU A 60 1.45 -0.26 15.47
N THR A 61 1.32 -1.53 15.83
CA THR A 61 0.74 -2.58 15.00
C THR A 61 -0.23 -3.38 15.86
N VAL A 62 -1.53 -3.31 15.54
CA VAL A 62 -2.59 -3.98 16.28
C VAL A 62 -3.25 -5.02 15.39
N ARG A 63 -3.31 -6.28 15.85
CA ARG A 63 -4.10 -7.31 15.19
C ARG A 63 -5.56 -7.18 15.60
N VAL A 64 -6.44 -6.96 14.63
CA VAL A 64 -7.89 -6.78 14.87
C VAL A 64 -8.72 -8.01 14.46
N GLY A 65 -8.15 -8.92 13.66
CA GLY A 65 -8.84 -10.13 13.20
C GLY A 65 -7.91 -11.21 12.63
N GLU A 66 -8.49 -12.19 11.96
CA GLU A 66 -7.74 -13.17 11.18
C GLU A 66 -7.25 -12.52 9.88
N ASP A 67 -5.92 -12.43 9.72
CA ASP A 67 -5.28 -11.68 8.63
C ASP A 67 -5.70 -10.20 8.53
N GLU A 68 -6.19 -9.61 9.62
CA GLU A 68 -6.56 -8.20 9.70
C GLU A 68 -5.73 -7.47 10.75
N TRP A 69 -5.12 -6.36 10.32
CA TRP A 69 -4.22 -5.54 11.11
C TRP A 69 -4.56 -4.06 10.91
N VAL A 70 -4.36 -3.27 11.97
CA VAL A 70 -4.32 -1.82 11.91
C VAL A 70 -2.90 -1.41 12.27
N VAL A 71 -2.23 -0.72 11.34
CA VAL A 71 -0.86 -0.25 11.50
C VAL A 71 -0.88 1.26 11.58
N ARG A 72 -0.33 1.81 12.66
CA ARG A 72 -0.16 3.25 12.85
C ARG A 72 1.22 3.66 12.36
N VAL A 73 1.25 4.55 11.38
CA VAL A 73 2.46 5.08 10.75
C VAL A 73 2.56 6.57 11.04
N GLU A 74 3.68 7.02 11.57
CA GLU A 74 3.99 8.45 11.67
C GLU A 74 4.93 8.88 10.55
N PHE A 75 4.75 10.09 10.05
CA PHE A 75 5.65 10.72 9.10
C PHE A 75 5.56 12.23 9.17
N VAL A 76 6.46 12.90 8.44
CA VAL A 76 6.56 14.35 8.39
C VAL A 76 6.54 14.83 6.94
N CYS A 77 5.74 15.85 6.67
CA CYS A 77 5.71 16.60 5.41
C CYS A 77 6.27 18.02 5.64
N THR A 78 6.81 18.65 4.60
CA THR A 78 7.37 20.02 4.68
C THR A 78 6.33 21.12 4.55
N HIS A 79 5.09 20.77 4.19
CA HIS A 79 3.94 21.65 4.07
C HIS A 79 2.72 21.05 4.76
N SER A 80 1.79 21.94 5.09
CA SER A 80 0.48 21.57 5.64
C SER A 80 -0.44 20.92 4.59
N GLY A 81 -1.39 20.10 5.06
CA GLY A 81 -2.53 19.60 4.28
C GLY A 81 -2.42 18.12 3.95
N TYR A 82 -3.20 17.65 2.97
CA TYR A 82 -3.28 16.24 2.58
C TYR A 82 -3.41 16.07 1.05
N GLY A 83 -3.10 14.87 0.58
CA GLY A 83 -3.16 14.44 -0.81
C GLY A 83 -2.17 15.16 -1.72
N ASP A 84 -2.45 15.14 -3.02
CA ASP A 84 -1.71 15.98 -3.98
C ASP A 84 -2.10 17.46 -3.80
N ARG A 85 -1.06 18.28 -3.59
CA ARG A 85 -1.19 19.72 -3.34
C ARG A 85 -0.72 20.57 -4.52
N THR A 86 -0.45 19.94 -5.67
CA THR A 86 -0.08 20.64 -6.91
C THR A 86 -1.13 21.70 -7.27
N GLY A 87 -0.67 22.94 -7.44
CA GLY A 87 -1.54 24.08 -7.77
C GLY A 87 -2.34 24.67 -6.59
N LYS A 88 -2.17 24.17 -5.37
CA LYS A 88 -2.78 24.73 -4.16
C LYS A 88 -1.80 25.66 -3.44
N VAL A 89 -2.32 26.72 -2.82
CA VAL A 89 -1.53 27.58 -1.92
C VAL A 89 -1.51 26.92 -0.55
N VAL A 90 -0.33 26.45 -0.12
CA VAL A 90 -0.13 25.75 1.15
C VAL A 90 1.00 26.39 1.94
N LEU A 91 0.95 26.26 3.27
CA LEU A 91 1.96 26.85 4.15
C LEU A 91 3.20 25.93 4.22
N PRO A 92 4.43 26.46 4.07
CA PRO A 92 5.67 25.70 4.26
C PRO A 92 5.95 25.52 5.74
N VAL A 93 5.28 24.54 6.34
CA VAL A 93 5.42 24.19 7.75
C VAL A 93 5.63 22.69 7.90
N LEU A 94 6.65 22.33 8.68
CA LEU A 94 6.95 20.95 9.03
C LEU A 94 5.74 20.36 9.78
N THR A 95 4.99 19.49 9.12
CA THR A 95 3.73 18.94 9.62
C THR A 95 3.92 17.47 9.92
N ARG A 96 3.68 17.07 11.16
CA ARG A 96 3.66 15.66 11.56
C ARG A 96 2.27 15.10 11.29
N HIS A 97 2.23 13.97 10.63
CA HIS A 97 1.03 13.21 10.32
C HIS A 97 1.08 11.84 11.00
N THR A 98 -0.09 11.31 11.35
CA THR A 98 -0.31 9.95 11.84
C THR A 98 -1.33 9.27 10.94
N ALA A 99 -0.92 8.23 10.23
CA ALA A 99 -1.80 7.41 9.41
C ALA A 99 -2.21 6.13 10.15
N GLU A 100 -3.50 5.82 10.14
CA GLU A 100 -4.04 4.51 10.51
C GLU A 100 -4.32 3.71 9.24
N VAL A 101 -3.55 2.64 9.02
CA VAL A 101 -3.60 1.83 7.81
C VAL A 101 -4.16 0.46 8.16
N LYS A 102 -5.34 0.13 7.62
CA LYS A 102 -5.94 -1.20 7.77
C LYS A 102 -5.44 -2.12 6.67
N VAL A 103 -4.77 -3.20 7.08
CA VAL A 103 -4.24 -4.23 6.20
C VAL A 103 -5.06 -5.51 6.38
N VAL A 104 -5.70 -5.99 5.31
CA VAL A 104 -6.48 -7.23 5.29
C VAL A 104 -5.89 -8.15 4.23
N LYS A 105 -5.49 -9.36 4.63
CA LYS A 105 -4.88 -10.37 3.74
C LYS A 105 -3.71 -9.82 2.93
N GLY A 106 -2.89 -8.98 3.57
CA GLY A 106 -1.71 -8.35 2.97
C GLY A 106 -2.01 -7.22 1.98
N ILE A 107 -3.23 -6.68 1.98
CA ILE A 107 -3.65 -5.56 1.11
C ILE A 107 -4.17 -4.43 1.99
N VAL A 108 -3.80 -3.18 1.65
CA VAL A 108 -4.37 -2.00 2.30
C VAL A 108 -5.82 -1.79 1.84
N VAL A 109 -6.75 -1.82 2.79
CA VAL A 109 -8.19 -1.61 2.52
C VAL A 109 -8.70 -0.28 3.06
N GLU A 110 -7.98 0.32 4.00
CA GLU A 110 -8.28 1.63 4.60
C GLU A 110 -6.97 2.34 4.95
N ALA A 111 -6.91 3.65 4.76
CA ALA A 111 -5.78 4.47 5.15
C ALA A 111 -6.28 5.87 5.51
N VAL A 112 -6.30 6.18 6.81
CA VAL A 112 -6.81 7.46 7.32
C VAL A 112 -5.66 8.26 7.91
N ILE A 113 -5.44 9.47 7.41
CA ILE A 113 -4.42 10.39 7.92
C ILE A 113 -5.06 11.38 8.89
N ASP A 114 -4.47 11.50 10.08
CA ASP A 114 -4.85 12.38 11.18
C ASP A 114 -6.31 12.27 11.62
N GLY A 115 -6.95 11.13 11.33
CA GLY A 115 -8.38 10.90 11.61
C GLY A 115 -9.33 11.75 10.74
N VAL A 116 -8.84 12.44 9.71
CA VAL A 116 -9.66 13.40 8.93
C VAL A 116 -9.59 13.20 7.42
N TRP A 117 -8.60 12.47 6.92
CA TRP A 117 -8.37 12.31 5.48
C TRP A 117 -8.31 10.85 5.07
N ASP A 118 -9.20 10.44 4.18
CA ASP A 118 -9.16 9.14 3.51
C ASP A 118 -8.14 9.20 2.36
N GLU A 119 -6.98 8.57 2.57
CA GLU A 119 -5.86 8.58 1.63
C GLU A 119 -6.10 7.67 0.42
N LEU A 120 -6.93 6.63 0.54
CA LEU A 120 -7.33 5.81 -0.62
C LEU A 120 -8.31 6.58 -1.50
N GLY A 121 -9.29 7.24 -0.88
CA GLY A 121 -10.31 8.04 -1.55
C GLY A 121 -9.86 9.44 -1.95
N GLN A 122 -8.70 9.91 -1.47
CA GLN A 122 -8.18 11.26 -1.64
C GLN A 122 -9.22 12.34 -1.31
N LYS A 123 -9.88 12.19 -0.16
CA LYS A 123 -10.97 13.07 0.28
C LYS A 123 -11.05 13.17 1.80
N PRO A 124 -11.64 14.25 2.35
CA PRO A 124 -11.93 14.31 3.77
C PRO A 124 -12.91 13.21 4.19
N LEU A 125 -12.75 12.69 5.40
CA LEU A 125 -13.76 11.86 6.03
C LEU A 125 -15.03 12.70 6.29
N PRO A 126 -16.22 12.08 6.24
CA PRO A 126 -17.45 12.78 6.58
C PRO A 126 -17.39 13.25 8.04
N GLU A 127 -17.99 14.40 8.32
CA GLU A 127 -18.00 15.09 9.63
C GLU A 127 -18.53 14.23 10.80
N ASN A 128 -19.14 13.08 10.49
CA ASN A 128 -19.78 12.15 11.43
C ASN A 128 -19.13 10.75 11.46
N ALA A 129 -17.87 10.62 11.04
CA ALA A 129 -17.18 9.32 10.94
C ALA A 129 -16.66 8.73 12.27
N CYS A 130 -17.00 9.33 13.41
CA CYS A 130 -16.63 8.83 14.75
C CYS A 130 -17.73 7.99 15.40
#